data_AF-A0A2E1AFH2-F1
#
_entry.id   AF-A0A2E1AFH2-F1
#
_cell.length_a   1.000
_cell.length_b   1.000
_cell.length_c   1.000
_cell.angle_alpha   90.00
_cell.angle_beta   90.00
_cell.angle_gamma   90.00
#
_symmetry.space_group_name_H-M   'P 1'
#
loop_
_entity.id
_entity.type
_entity.pdbx_description
1 polymer ?
#
loop_
_entity_poly.entity_id
_entity_poly.type
_entity_poly.pdbx_seq_one_letter_code
_entity_poly.pdbx_strand_id
1 'polypeptide(L)'
;MYDENQFSKRAYRYWRIGIVAMVVFAVILVSGKRQDTPSITPGTATETYNGEFNTGTDWYTGYISGMIDGMPFTDQEVLYSVVDDKPIYEGDIVLNFNSVTTAGLGIAYESSLWPGGLIPYEIQTNFPNADRIHNAIAHWEEHTSIRFVERTSDNASQYPNYVYFQTWSGCASYVGMRGSRQPIYLGSGCSLGNTIHEIGHAVGLWHEQSRADRDEYVTIYYENIMAGTQHNFDKHVTDGVDIGVYDYGSIMHYPSWAFSKNGKDTIVPVVEGITIGQRDTLSAEDIAAVETMYGN
;
A
#
# COMPACT_ATOMS: atom_id res chain seq x y z
N MET A 1 -36.54 -66.22 -5.62
CA MET A 1 -37.50 -65.46 -6.43
C MET A 1 -38.01 -64.30 -5.59
N TYR A 2 -37.24 -63.21 -5.54
CA TYR A 2 -37.66 -61.87 -5.12
C TYR A 2 -36.73 -60.90 -5.85
N ASP A 3 -37.35 -59.92 -6.48
CA ASP A 3 -36.86 -59.11 -7.60
C ASP A 3 -35.97 -57.94 -7.12
N GLU A 4 -34.68 -57.96 -7.49
CA GLU A 4 -33.68 -56.93 -7.18
C GLU A 4 -33.91 -55.58 -7.90
N ASN A 5 -34.95 -55.46 -8.73
CA ASN A 5 -35.13 -54.30 -9.60
C ASN A 5 -36.06 -53.19 -9.05
N GLN A 6 -36.48 -53.29 -7.78
CA GLN A 6 -37.37 -52.30 -7.13
C GLN A 6 -36.64 -51.31 -6.21
N PHE A 7 -35.41 -51.62 -5.75
CA PHE A 7 -34.65 -50.73 -4.85
C PHE A 7 -33.90 -49.60 -5.59
N SER A 8 -33.53 -49.78 -6.86
CA SER A 8 -32.78 -48.76 -7.63
C SER A 8 -33.65 -47.61 -8.15
N LYS A 9 -34.98 -47.78 -8.25
CA LYS A 9 -35.90 -46.74 -8.76
C LYS A 9 -36.41 -45.76 -7.70
N ARG A 10 -36.30 -46.10 -6.41
CA ARG A 10 -36.67 -45.17 -5.31
C ARG A 10 -35.50 -44.26 -4.90
N ALA A 11 -34.25 -44.76 -4.93
CA ALA A 11 -33.09 -43.93 -4.63
C ALA A 11 -32.82 -42.86 -5.70
N TYR A 12 -33.08 -43.14 -6.99
CA TYR A 12 -32.90 -42.18 -8.08
C TYR A 12 -33.95 -41.05 -8.10
N ARG A 13 -35.12 -41.25 -7.46
CA ARG A 13 -36.17 -40.23 -7.35
C ARG A 13 -35.84 -39.15 -6.31
N TYR A 14 -35.05 -39.45 -5.29
CA TYR A 14 -34.62 -38.45 -4.30
C TYR A 14 -33.34 -37.71 -4.72
N TRP A 15 -32.53 -38.26 -5.62
CA TRP A 15 -31.35 -37.56 -6.16
C TRP A 15 -31.70 -36.51 -7.23
N ARG A 16 -32.81 -36.68 -7.98
CA ARG A 16 -33.29 -35.69 -8.96
C ARG A 16 -34.17 -34.57 -8.37
N ILE A 17 -34.67 -34.71 -7.15
CA ILE A 17 -35.42 -33.65 -6.46
C ILE A 17 -34.47 -32.71 -5.69
N GLY A 18 -33.30 -33.20 -5.27
CA GLY A 18 -32.25 -32.38 -4.64
C GLY A 18 -31.42 -31.51 -5.59
N ILE A 19 -31.37 -31.83 -6.89
CA ILE A 19 -30.58 -31.05 -7.88
C ILE A 19 -31.44 -30.05 -8.67
N VAL A 20 -32.77 -30.22 -8.71
CA VAL A 20 -33.68 -29.28 -9.39
C VAL A 20 -34.15 -28.13 -8.48
N ALA A 21 -33.91 -28.22 -7.17
CA ALA A 21 -34.15 -27.12 -6.22
C ALA A 21 -32.99 -26.09 -6.13
N MET A 22 -31.86 -26.31 -6.82
CA MET A 22 -30.73 -25.36 -6.90
C MET A 22 -30.61 -24.64 -8.25
N VAL A 23 -31.57 -24.79 -9.17
CA VAL A 23 -31.53 -24.15 -10.51
C VAL A 23 -32.77 -23.28 -10.78
N VAL A 24 -33.63 -23.05 -9.79
CA VAL A 24 -34.78 -22.14 -9.92
C VAL A 24 -34.80 -21.16 -8.75
N PHE A 25 -33.73 -20.37 -8.61
CA PHE A 25 -33.83 -19.05 -7.99
C PHE A 25 -33.64 -18.01 -9.09
N ALA A 26 -34.79 -17.65 -9.65
CA ALA A 26 -35.11 -16.32 -10.14
C ALA A 26 -34.02 -15.63 -10.97
N VAL A 27 -34.07 -15.89 -12.27
CA VAL A 27 -33.82 -14.87 -13.30
C VAL A 27 -34.79 -13.72 -13.04
N ILE A 28 -34.47 -12.87 -12.06
CA ILE A 28 -34.99 -11.52 -11.99
C ILE A 28 -34.07 -10.75 -12.93
N LEU A 29 -34.64 -10.39 -14.08
CA LEU A 29 -34.18 -9.24 -14.87
C LEU A 29 -34.26 -8.00 -13.96
N VAL A 30 -33.31 -7.87 -13.04
CA VAL A 30 -32.87 -6.55 -12.64
C VAL A 30 -32.05 -6.12 -13.82
N SER A 31 -32.59 -5.21 -14.62
CA SER A 31 -31.78 -4.26 -15.35
C SER A 31 -30.88 -3.59 -14.32
N GLY A 32 -29.79 -4.28 -13.98
CA GLY A 32 -28.67 -3.74 -13.25
C GLY A 32 -28.15 -2.67 -14.17
N LYS A 33 -28.58 -1.43 -13.93
CA LYS A 33 -27.75 -0.29 -14.24
C LYS A 33 -26.35 -0.73 -13.85
N ARG A 34 -25.39 -0.67 -14.80
CA ARG A 34 -24.01 -0.42 -14.39
C ARG A 34 -24.14 0.60 -13.27
N GLN A 35 -23.68 0.27 -12.07
CA GLN A 35 -23.55 1.28 -11.03
C GLN A 35 -22.70 2.35 -11.71
N ASP A 36 -23.38 3.43 -12.11
CA ASP A 36 -22.76 4.54 -12.77
C ASP A 36 -21.66 4.97 -11.80
N THR A 37 -20.41 4.89 -12.24
CA THR A 37 -19.28 5.54 -11.54
C THR A 37 -19.78 6.90 -11.06
N PRO A 38 -19.80 7.17 -9.74
CA PRO A 38 -20.43 8.38 -9.22
C PRO A 38 -19.90 9.60 -9.95
N SER A 39 -20.80 10.41 -10.48
CA SER A 39 -20.45 11.65 -11.18
C SER A 39 -19.80 12.61 -10.20
N ILE A 40 -18.52 12.90 -10.44
CA ILE A 40 -17.66 13.78 -9.66
C ILE A 40 -18.16 15.23 -9.78
N THR A 41 -18.31 15.91 -8.64
CA THR A 41 -18.33 17.38 -8.58
C THR A 41 -17.05 17.81 -7.86
N PRO A 42 -16.13 18.57 -8.47
CA PRO A 42 -14.85 18.88 -7.84
C PRO A 42 -15.01 19.83 -6.65
N GLY A 43 -14.66 19.37 -5.45
CA GLY A 43 -14.34 20.23 -4.31
C GLY A 43 -12.83 20.48 -4.30
N THR A 44 -12.41 21.71 -4.55
CA THR A 44 -11.01 22.15 -4.49
C THR A 44 -10.56 22.30 -3.04
N ALA A 45 -10.05 21.24 -2.42
CA ALA A 45 -9.18 21.32 -1.24
C ALA A 45 -8.41 20.00 -1.05
N THR A 46 -7.21 19.93 -1.62
CA THR A 46 -6.18 18.98 -1.23
C THR A 46 -5.51 19.53 0.02
N GLU A 47 -5.74 18.96 1.20
CA GLU A 47 -4.96 19.34 2.38
C GLU A 47 -3.74 18.43 2.48
N THR A 48 -2.59 18.93 2.01
CA THR A 48 -1.29 18.37 2.43
C THR A 48 -1.10 18.71 3.89
N TYR A 49 -1.22 17.74 4.78
CA TYR A 49 -1.05 17.96 6.21
C TYR A 49 0.44 17.96 6.54
N ASN A 50 0.96 19.15 6.87
CA ASN A 50 2.38 19.42 7.14
C ASN A 50 3.36 19.03 6.01
N GLY A 51 2.85 18.80 4.79
CA GLY A 51 3.65 18.45 3.61
C GLY A 51 4.04 16.97 3.50
N GLU A 52 3.65 16.15 4.47
CA GLU A 52 3.97 14.72 4.55
C GLU A 52 2.79 13.84 4.14
N PHE A 53 1.59 14.12 4.67
CA PHE A 53 0.40 13.32 4.38
C PHE A 53 -0.54 14.01 3.39
N ASN A 54 -1.13 13.23 2.50
CA ASN A 54 -2.13 13.67 1.54
C ASN A 54 -3.49 13.09 1.94
N THR A 55 -4.48 13.96 2.10
CA THR A 55 -5.85 13.54 2.35
C THR A 55 -6.84 14.40 1.61
N GLY A 56 -7.83 13.76 0.99
CA GLY A 56 -9.01 14.42 0.43
C GLY A 56 -10.08 14.65 1.49
N THR A 57 -11.12 15.40 1.15
CA THR A 57 -12.34 15.54 1.98
C THR A 57 -13.31 14.38 1.80
N ASP A 58 -13.17 13.64 0.70
CA ASP A 58 -14.01 12.50 0.32
C ASP A 58 -13.23 11.19 0.45
N TRP A 59 -13.93 10.16 0.92
CA TRP A 59 -13.40 8.82 1.17
C TRP A 59 -14.21 7.80 0.39
N TYR A 60 -13.54 6.77 -0.07
CA TYR A 60 -14.11 5.73 -0.90
C TYR A 60 -13.72 4.36 -0.36
N THR A 61 -14.58 3.38 -0.56
CA THR A 61 -14.22 1.97 -0.35
C THR A 61 -13.70 1.38 -1.65
N GLY A 62 -12.64 0.60 -1.53
CA GLY A 62 -12.10 -0.22 -2.61
C GLY A 62 -11.72 -1.59 -2.07
N TYR A 63 -11.37 -2.48 -2.98
CA TYR A 63 -10.85 -3.79 -2.62
C TYR A 63 -9.41 -3.89 -3.09
N ILE A 64 -8.53 -4.30 -2.18
CA ILE A 64 -7.18 -4.75 -2.54
C ILE A 64 -7.17 -6.28 -2.55
N SER A 65 -6.37 -6.87 -3.43
CA SER A 65 -6.26 -8.32 -3.56
C SER A 65 -4.84 -8.69 -3.91
N GLY A 66 -4.28 -9.64 -3.18
CA GLY A 66 -2.88 -10.01 -3.28
C GLY A 66 -2.62 -11.46 -2.88
N MET A 67 -1.35 -11.76 -2.61
CA MET A 67 -0.87 -13.07 -2.19
C MET A 67 0.07 -12.90 -1.00
N ILE A 68 -0.09 -13.71 0.04
CA ILE A 68 0.83 -13.84 1.18
C ILE A 68 1.19 -15.31 1.32
N ASP A 69 2.48 -15.66 1.40
CA ASP A 69 2.94 -17.05 1.51
C ASP A 69 2.35 -18.00 0.45
N GLY A 70 2.09 -17.46 -0.75
CA GLY A 70 1.44 -18.20 -1.84
C GLY A 70 -0.06 -18.45 -1.66
N MET A 71 -0.68 -17.91 -0.61
CA MET A 71 -2.12 -17.91 -0.39
C MET A 71 -2.74 -16.59 -0.85
N PRO A 72 -3.77 -16.61 -1.71
CA PRO A 72 -4.45 -15.38 -2.10
C PRO A 72 -5.23 -14.82 -0.93
N PHE A 73 -5.08 -13.52 -0.68
CA PHE A 73 -6.10 -12.75 0.01
C PHE A 73 -6.88 -11.98 -1.05
N THR A 74 -8.15 -12.30 -1.20
CA THR A 74 -9.05 -11.60 -2.10
C THR A 74 -9.96 -10.70 -1.28
N ASP A 75 -10.20 -9.50 -1.79
CA ASP A 75 -11.26 -8.61 -1.35
C ASP A 75 -11.11 -8.05 0.08
N GLN A 76 -9.89 -7.69 0.48
CA GLN A 76 -9.74 -6.84 1.67
C GLN A 76 -10.29 -5.45 1.33
N GLU A 77 -11.37 -5.08 2.00
CA GLU A 77 -11.95 -3.74 1.88
C GLU A 77 -11.01 -2.73 2.52
N VAL A 78 -10.63 -1.71 1.76
CA VAL A 78 -9.84 -0.58 2.26
C VAL A 78 -10.61 0.70 2.05
N LEU A 79 -10.47 1.62 3.00
CA LEU A 79 -10.87 3.01 2.82
C LEU A 79 -9.67 3.79 2.29
N TYR A 80 -9.91 4.65 1.31
CA TYR A 80 -8.88 5.53 0.75
C TYR A 80 -9.48 6.90 0.43
N SER A 81 -8.63 7.92 0.38
CA SER A 81 -9.02 9.26 -0.07
C SER A 81 -8.61 9.48 -1.52
N VAL A 82 -9.25 10.42 -2.23
CA VAL A 82 -8.79 10.82 -3.57
C VAL A 82 -8.19 12.22 -3.51
N VAL A 83 -6.94 12.35 -3.96
CA VAL A 83 -6.19 13.61 -4.01
C VAL A 83 -5.65 13.80 -5.43
N ASP A 84 -6.09 14.84 -6.13
CA ASP A 84 -5.74 15.09 -7.54
C ASP A 84 -5.88 13.85 -8.44
N ASP A 85 -7.07 13.23 -8.40
CA ASP A 85 -7.42 12.00 -9.13
C ASP A 85 -6.59 10.75 -8.77
N LYS A 86 -5.82 10.80 -7.67
CA LYS A 86 -5.04 9.65 -7.18
C LYS A 86 -5.69 9.08 -5.93
N PRO A 87 -5.89 7.76 -5.87
CA PRO A 87 -6.35 7.11 -4.65
C PRO A 87 -5.17 6.96 -3.67
N ILE A 88 -5.26 7.67 -2.55
CA ILE A 88 -4.25 7.69 -1.50
C ILE A 88 -4.77 6.90 -0.31
N TYR A 89 -4.00 5.88 0.06
CA TYR A 89 -4.13 5.07 1.26
C TYR A 89 -3.03 5.45 2.24
N GLU A 90 -3.31 5.41 3.55
CA GLU A 90 -2.32 5.75 4.59
C GLU A 90 -1.57 7.07 4.30
N GLY A 91 -2.25 8.08 3.75
CA GLY A 91 -1.67 9.40 3.52
C GLY A 91 -0.70 9.56 2.35
N ASP A 92 0.06 8.56 1.96
CA ASP A 92 1.13 8.67 0.93
C ASP A 92 1.29 7.41 0.06
N ILE A 93 0.49 6.37 0.30
CA ILE A 93 0.49 5.16 -0.54
C ILE A 93 -0.51 5.32 -1.69
N VAL A 94 -0.04 5.31 -2.93
CA VAL A 94 -0.90 5.34 -4.11
C VAL A 94 -1.44 3.95 -4.44
N LEU A 95 -2.76 3.81 -4.52
CA LEU A 95 -3.42 2.57 -4.93
C LEU A 95 -3.56 2.46 -6.46
N ASN A 96 -3.67 1.23 -6.97
CA ASN A 96 -3.97 0.98 -8.39
C ASN A 96 -5.20 0.07 -8.51
N PHE A 97 -6.27 0.57 -9.13
CA PHE A 97 -7.54 -0.16 -9.31
C PHE A 97 -7.72 -0.83 -10.68
N ASN A 98 -6.82 -0.60 -11.65
CA ASN A 98 -6.99 -1.04 -13.04
C ASN A 98 -6.04 -2.17 -13.48
N SER A 99 -5.30 -2.76 -12.55
CA SER A 99 -4.56 -4.02 -12.77
C SER A 99 -4.55 -4.77 -11.45
N VAL A 100 -5.38 -5.81 -11.39
CA VAL A 100 -5.52 -6.70 -10.23
C VAL A 100 -4.22 -7.48 -10.06
N THR A 101 -3.34 -6.94 -9.24
CA THR A 101 -2.40 -7.62 -8.33
C THR A 101 -1.95 -6.53 -7.35
N THR A 102 -2.65 -6.36 -6.25
CA THR A 102 -2.25 -5.44 -5.17
C THR A 102 -1.44 -6.24 -4.15
N ALA A 103 -0.14 -5.97 -4.12
CA ALA A 103 0.78 -6.44 -3.09
C ALA A 103 0.31 -5.96 -1.70
N GLY A 104 0.39 -6.87 -0.73
CA GLY A 104 0.25 -6.62 0.71
C GLY A 104 1.62 -6.45 1.38
N LEU A 105 1.66 -6.47 2.72
CA LEU A 105 2.65 -5.76 3.53
C LEU A 105 3.94 -6.49 3.84
N GLY A 106 4.98 -5.67 4.07
CA GLY A 106 6.33 -6.09 4.44
C GLY A 106 7.08 -6.85 3.35
N ILE A 107 6.37 -7.37 2.37
CA ILE A 107 6.89 -8.10 1.23
C ILE A 107 5.96 -7.74 0.08
N ALA A 108 6.40 -6.83 -0.79
CA ALA A 108 5.99 -7.02 -2.18
C ALA A 108 6.34 -8.50 -2.48
N TYR A 109 5.40 -9.35 -2.86
CA TYR A 109 5.68 -10.75 -3.20
C TYR A 109 6.94 -10.82 -4.09
N GLU A 110 7.71 -11.91 -4.16
CA GLU A 110 8.92 -11.95 -5.03
C GLU A 110 8.64 -11.39 -6.46
N SER A 111 7.42 -11.53 -6.96
CA SER A 111 6.97 -10.97 -8.25
C SER A 111 6.74 -9.45 -8.30
N SER A 112 6.60 -8.80 -7.14
CA SER A 112 6.40 -7.36 -6.95
C SER A 112 7.63 -6.68 -6.35
N LEU A 113 8.68 -7.42 -5.97
CA LEU A 113 9.99 -6.83 -5.70
C LEU A 113 10.67 -6.45 -7.02
N TRP A 114 11.62 -5.53 -6.92
CA TRP A 114 12.48 -5.20 -8.05
C TRP A 114 13.44 -6.35 -8.33
N PRO A 115 13.51 -6.90 -9.56
CA PRO A 115 14.37 -8.04 -9.84
C PRO A 115 15.83 -7.78 -9.47
N GLY A 116 16.37 -8.58 -8.55
CA GLY A 116 17.75 -8.46 -8.05
C GLY A 116 18.04 -7.16 -7.29
N GLY A 117 17.02 -6.47 -6.77
CA GLY A 117 17.19 -5.20 -6.06
C GLY A 117 17.62 -4.04 -6.96
N LEU A 118 17.56 -4.19 -8.28
CA LEU A 118 17.92 -3.14 -9.24
C LEU A 118 16.68 -2.32 -9.60
N ILE A 119 16.70 -1.03 -9.27
CA ILE A 119 15.62 -0.08 -9.52
C ILE A 119 16.06 0.93 -10.59
N PRO A 120 15.63 0.78 -11.84
CA PRO A 120 15.84 1.81 -12.85
C PRO A 120 15.01 3.04 -12.52
N TYR A 121 15.57 4.23 -12.74
CA TYR A 121 14.88 5.48 -12.45
C TYR A 121 15.04 6.55 -13.54
N GLU A 122 14.05 7.41 -13.64
CA GLU A 122 14.08 8.65 -14.39
C GLU A 122 13.69 9.81 -13.47
N ILE A 123 14.23 10.99 -13.73
CA ILE A 123 13.83 12.23 -13.04
C ILE A 123 13.14 13.12 -14.05
N GLN A 124 11.97 13.67 -13.70
CA GLN A 124 11.28 14.65 -14.52
C GLN A 124 12.22 15.78 -14.95
N THR A 125 12.14 16.18 -16.22
CA THR A 125 12.94 17.30 -16.72
C THR A 125 12.65 18.58 -15.90
N ASN A 126 13.71 19.29 -15.50
CA ASN A 126 13.64 20.48 -14.65
C ASN A 126 13.03 20.23 -13.26
N PHE A 127 13.22 19.04 -12.70
CA PHE A 127 12.78 18.73 -11.34
C PHE A 127 13.44 19.69 -10.31
N PRO A 128 12.67 20.37 -9.46
CA PRO A 128 13.21 21.26 -8.44
C PRO A 128 14.01 20.49 -7.39
N ASN A 129 15.25 20.92 -7.10
CA ASN A 129 16.12 20.29 -6.10
C ASN A 129 16.34 18.78 -6.38
N ALA A 130 16.78 18.42 -7.59
CA ALA A 130 17.09 17.04 -7.95
C ALA A 130 18.19 16.41 -7.05
N ASP A 131 19.06 17.22 -6.45
CA ASP A 131 20.09 16.75 -5.51
C ASP A 131 19.49 15.95 -4.34
N ARG A 132 18.28 16.27 -3.88
CA ARG A 132 17.61 15.47 -2.82
C ARG A 132 17.34 14.03 -3.25
N ILE A 133 17.01 13.81 -4.53
CA ILE A 133 16.77 12.48 -5.09
C ILE A 133 18.09 11.72 -5.15
N HIS A 134 19.15 12.36 -5.67
CA HIS A 134 20.46 11.74 -5.74
C HIS A 134 21.03 11.38 -4.36
N ASN A 135 20.84 12.26 -3.36
CA ASN A 135 21.24 11.98 -1.99
C ASN A 135 20.43 10.84 -1.35
N ALA A 136 19.12 10.77 -1.60
CA ALA A 136 18.29 9.67 -1.12
C ALA A 136 18.68 8.33 -1.76
N ILE A 137 18.94 8.33 -3.07
CA ILE A 137 19.46 7.15 -3.79
C ILE A 137 20.81 6.72 -3.19
N ALA A 138 21.75 7.66 -3.00
CA ALA A 138 23.04 7.35 -2.41
C ALA A 138 22.90 6.77 -0.99
N HIS A 139 21.95 7.28 -0.19
CA HIS A 139 21.65 6.73 1.13
C HIS A 139 21.23 5.26 1.06
N TRP A 140 20.32 4.92 0.15
CA TRP A 140 19.88 3.54 -0.06
C TRP A 140 21.01 2.62 -0.55
N GLU A 141 21.83 3.08 -1.50
CA GLU A 141 22.95 2.31 -2.05
C GLU A 141 24.09 2.10 -1.04
N GLU A 142 24.30 3.05 -0.12
CA GLU A 142 25.31 2.95 0.95
C GLU A 142 24.92 1.94 2.03
N HIS A 143 23.63 1.85 2.36
CA HIS A 143 23.16 1.10 3.53
C HIS A 143 22.55 -0.27 3.21
N THR A 144 22.18 -0.52 1.95
CA THR A 144 21.46 -1.75 1.55
C THR A 144 22.04 -2.38 0.29
N SER A 145 21.51 -3.53 -0.11
CA SER A 145 21.77 -4.21 -1.38
C SER A 145 21.00 -3.62 -2.57
N ILE A 146 20.07 -2.68 -2.34
CA ILE A 146 19.32 -2.00 -3.41
C ILE A 146 20.28 -1.16 -4.27
N ARG A 147 20.13 -1.25 -5.59
CA ARG A 147 20.94 -0.50 -6.56
C ARG A 147 20.04 0.28 -7.49
N PHE A 148 20.47 1.48 -7.85
CA PHE A 148 19.77 2.32 -8.79
C PHE A 148 20.52 2.41 -10.11
N VAL A 149 19.78 2.50 -11.21
CA VAL A 149 20.35 2.76 -12.53
C VAL A 149 19.57 3.88 -13.21
N GLU A 150 20.27 4.94 -13.59
CA GLU A 150 19.66 6.02 -14.36
C GLU A 150 19.24 5.48 -15.73
N ARG A 151 17.95 5.63 -16.02
CA ARG A 151 17.35 5.21 -17.28
C ARG A 151 17.39 6.38 -18.26
N THR A 152 17.97 6.15 -19.42
CA THR A 152 18.12 7.10 -20.52
C THR A 152 17.45 6.55 -21.77
N SER A 153 17.45 7.32 -22.86
CA SER A 153 17.00 6.84 -24.17
C SER A 153 17.75 5.59 -24.64
N ASP A 154 19.01 5.45 -24.24
CA ASP A 154 19.92 4.45 -24.78
C ASP A 154 19.75 3.08 -24.11
N ASN A 155 19.31 3.06 -22.84
CA ASN A 155 19.05 1.83 -22.08
C ASN A 155 17.55 1.58 -21.83
N ALA A 156 16.67 2.44 -22.36
CA ALA A 156 15.22 2.40 -22.17
C ALA A 156 14.56 1.04 -22.42
N SER A 157 15.03 0.31 -23.44
CA SER A 157 14.51 -1.02 -23.81
C SER A 157 14.93 -2.13 -22.84
N GLN A 158 16.01 -1.93 -22.08
CA GLN A 158 16.50 -2.87 -21.06
C GLN A 158 15.75 -2.71 -19.74
N TYR A 159 15.19 -1.53 -19.50
CA TYR A 159 14.49 -1.15 -18.28
C TYR A 159 13.03 -0.76 -18.57
N PRO A 160 12.15 -1.73 -18.90
CA PRO A 160 10.74 -1.47 -19.17
C PRO A 160 9.96 -1.07 -17.92
N ASN A 161 10.39 -1.54 -16.74
CA ASN A 161 9.83 -1.18 -15.43
C ASN A 161 10.80 -0.23 -14.74
N TYR A 162 10.31 0.90 -14.24
CA TYR A 162 11.17 1.93 -13.64
C TYR A 162 10.37 2.92 -12.80
N VAL A 163 11.03 3.52 -11.81
CA VAL A 163 10.46 4.64 -11.05
C VAL A 163 10.68 5.96 -11.78
N TYR A 164 9.72 6.86 -11.71
CA TYR A 164 9.79 8.20 -12.32
C TYR A 164 9.56 9.26 -11.25
N PHE A 165 10.61 9.95 -10.84
CA PHE A 165 10.49 11.03 -9.86
C PHE A 165 9.76 12.22 -10.48
N GLN A 166 8.56 12.50 -9.97
CA GLN A 166 7.61 13.45 -10.53
C GLN A 166 7.19 14.50 -9.49
N THR A 167 7.10 15.76 -9.91
CA THR A 167 6.62 16.83 -9.03
C THR A 167 5.12 16.69 -8.75
N TRP A 168 4.71 16.89 -7.51
CA TRP A 168 3.31 16.98 -7.08
C TRP A 168 3.14 17.96 -5.90
N SER A 169 1.95 18.01 -5.28
CA SER A 169 1.68 18.85 -4.10
C SER A 169 2.24 18.24 -2.81
N GLY A 170 2.22 16.90 -2.67
CA GLY A 170 2.81 16.19 -1.53
C GLY A 170 3.80 15.08 -1.91
N CYS A 171 4.12 14.24 -0.94
CA CYS A 171 5.00 13.07 -1.08
C CYS A 171 4.11 11.82 -1.18
N ALA A 172 4.36 10.94 -2.15
CA ALA A 172 3.63 9.69 -2.26
C ALA A 172 4.31 8.71 -3.21
N SER A 173 4.08 7.42 -3.00
CA SER A 173 4.67 6.36 -3.81
C SER A 173 3.74 5.14 -3.89
N TYR A 174 4.02 4.27 -4.85
CA TYR A 174 3.43 2.94 -4.86
C TYR A 174 4.28 2.01 -4.00
N VAL A 175 3.65 1.02 -3.37
CA VAL A 175 4.42 -0.03 -2.71
C VAL A 175 4.87 -1.11 -3.70
N GLY A 176 6.19 -1.33 -3.77
CA GLY A 176 6.84 -2.30 -4.66
C GLY A 176 6.82 -1.93 -6.15
N MET A 177 7.32 -2.85 -6.99
CA MET A 177 7.30 -2.75 -8.45
C MET A 177 5.88 -3.04 -9.00
N ARG A 178 5.29 -2.04 -9.67
CA ARG A 178 3.98 -2.13 -10.32
C ARG A 178 4.05 -2.53 -11.79
N GLY A 179 5.24 -2.43 -12.39
CA GLY A 179 5.48 -2.61 -13.81
C GLY A 179 5.28 -1.32 -14.61
N SER A 180 5.96 -1.23 -15.76
CA SER A 180 6.05 -0.02 -16.58
C SER A 180 6.61 1.19 -15.79
N ARG A 181 6.33 2.41 -16.26
CA ARG A 181 6.66 3.65 -15.55
C ARG A 181 5.74 3.80 -14.34
N GLN A 182 6.30 3.83 -13.13
CA GLN A 182 5.56 4.18 -11.91
C GLN A 182 6.12 5.47 -11.28
N PRO A 183 5.29 6.48 -10.98
CA PRO A 183 5.78 7.70 -10.37
C PRO A 183 6.09 7.54 -8.87
N ILE A 184 7.14 8.21 -8.43
CA ILE A 184 7.34 8.64 -7.04
C ILE A 184 7.07 10.14 -7.02
N TYR A 185 6.05 10.56 -6.28
CA TYR A 185 5.61 11.94 -6.21
C TYR A 185 6.34 12.67 -5.09
N LEU A 186 6.86 13.85 -5.42
CA LEU A 186 7.63 14.66 -4.49
C LEU A 186 7.33 16.14 -4.70
N GLY A 187 6.60 16.74 -3.77
CA GLY A 187 6.37 18.18 -3.71
C GLY A 187 7.55 18.99 -3.18
N SER A 188 7.41 20.31 -3.16
CA SER A 188 8.45 21.22 -2.63
C SER A 188 8.65 21.08 -1.12
N GLY A 189 7.64 20.59 -0.39
CA GLY A 189 7.71 20.33 1.05
C GLY A 189 8.43 19.03 1.42
N CYS A 190 8.60 18.09 0.49
CA CYS A 190 9.26 16.81 0.76
C CYS A 190 10.75 17.02 1.05
N SER A 191 11.18 16.62 2.25
CA SER A 191 12.59 16.64 2.66
C SER A 191 13.40 15.50 2.02
N LEU A 192 14.70 15.46 2.31
CA LEU A 192 15.54 14.29 2.01
C LEU A 192 14.97 13.04 2.68
N GLY A 193 14.60 13.11 3.95
CA GLY A 193 13.98 12.01 4.70
C GLY A 193 12.69 11.50 4.08
N ASN A 194 11.80 12.41 3.67
CA ASN A 194 10.59 12.01 2.94
C ASN A 194 10.97 11.30 1.63
N THR A 195 11.99 11.76 0.93
CA THR A 195 12.45 11.09 -0.30
C THR A 195 12.99 9.69 -0.03
N ILE A 196 13.72 9.48 1.07
CA ILE A 196 14.19 8.15 1.50
C ILE A 196 13.00 7.25 1.83
N HIS A 197 11.99 7.78 2.53
CA HIS A 197 10.73 7.10 2.87
C HIS A 197 9.94 6.67 1.62
N GLU A 198 9.73 7.57 0.66
CA GLU A 198 9.00 7.25 -0.58
C GLU A 198 9.72 6.19 -1.44
N ILE A 199 11.07 6.19 -1.40
CA ILE A 199 11.86 5.11 -1.99
C ILE A 199 11.64 3.80 -1.21
N GLY A 200 11.52 3.84 0.11
CA GLY A 200 11.15 2.69 0.95
C GLY A 200 9.85 2.05 0.53
N HIS A 201 8.81 2.84 0.27
CA HIS A 201 7.59 2.34 -0.37
C HIS A 201 7.87 1.68 -1.71
N ALA A 202 8.57 2.37 -2.63
CA ALA A 202 8.88 1.80 -3.94
C ALA A 202 9.69 0.48 -3.85
N VAL A 203 10.54 0.32 -2.83
CA VAL A 203 11.29 -0.90 -2.52
C VAL A 203 10.36 -2.02 -2.02
N GLY A 204 9.26 -1.69 -1.36
CA GLY A 204 8.26 -2.65 -0.89
C GLY A 204 7.88 -2.52 0.59
N LEU A 205 8.42 -1.53 1.30
CA LEU A 205 8.12 -1.30 2.70
C LEU A 205 6.78 -0.58 2.87
N TRP A 206 6.07 -0.94 3.93
CA TRP A 206 4.85 -0.28 4.37
C TRP A 206 5.13 0.45 5.67
N HIS A 207 4.11 1.13 6.21
CA HIS A 207 4.27 1.82 7.47
C HIS A 207 4.39 0.88 8.67
N GLU A 208 5.31 1.25 9.57
CA GLU A 208 5.61 0.46 10.77
C GLU A 208 4.43 0.44 11.75
N GLN A 209 3.69 1.56 11.89
CA GLN A 209 2.54 1.61 12.81
C GLN A 209 1.34 0.75 12.38
N SER A 210 1.37 0.23 11.15
CA SER A 210 0.28 -0.56 10.58
C SER A 210 0.55 -2.07 10.69
N ARG A 211 1.69 -2.48 11.28
CA ARG A 211 2.00 -3.89 11.59
C ARG A 211 0.91 -4.58 12.40
N ALA A 212 0.81 -5.90 12.28
CA ALA A 212 -0.20 -6.67 12.99
C ALA A 212 -0.01 -6.63 14.52
N ASP A 213 1.26 -6.62 14.95
CA ASP A 213 1.71 -6.60 16.35
C ASP A 213 1.78 -5.20 16.99
N ARG A 214 1.50 -4.11 16.26
CA ARG A 214 1.73 -2.73 16.71
C ARG A 214 1.08 -2.35 18.05
N ASP A 215 -0.04 -2.98 18.43
CA ASP A 215 -0.72 -2.71 19.71
C ASP A 215 0.09 -3.14 20.94
N GLU A 216 1.14 -3.96 20.77
CA GLU A 216 2.08 -4.30 21.85
C GLU A 216 3.09 -3.17 22.12
N TYR A 217 3.23 -2.24 21.18
CA TYR A 217 4.29 -1.22 21.16
C TYR A 217 3.75 0.20 21.21
N VAL A 218 2.61 0.48 20.56
CA VAL A 218 2.00 1.81 20.51
C VAL A 218 0.51 1.76 20.84
N THR A 219 0.02 2.83 21.46
CA THR A 219 -1.41 3.09 21.64
C THR A 219 -1.88 4.15 20.64
N ILE A 220 -2.98 3.87 19.95
CA ILE A 220 -3.62 4.81 19.04
C ILE A 220 -4.79 5.52 19.72
N TYR A 221 -4.70 6.85 19.80
CA TYR A 221 -5.70 7.72 20.38
C TYR A 221 -6.67 8.22 19.30
N TYR A 222 -7.63 7.36 18.93
CA TYR A 222 -8.62 7.65 17.89
C TYR A 222 -9.44 8.92 18.15
N GLU A 223 -9.60 9.34 19.40
CA GLU A 223 -10.25 10.59 19.76
C GLU A 223 -9.48 11.83 19.31
N ASN A 224 -8.17 11.73 19.05
CA ASN A 224 -7.32 12.82 18.55
C ASN A 224 -7.23 12.84 17.02
N ILE A 225 -7.62 11.75 16.34
CA ILE A 225 -7.55 11.64 14.88
C ILE A 225 -8.62 12.50 14.20
N MET A 226 -8.26 13.13 13.08
CA MET A 226 -9.15 13.85 12.17
C MET A 226 -10.25 12.92 11.66
N ALA A 227 -11.49 13.41 11.69
CA ALA A 227 -12.63 12.62 11.24
C ALA A 227 -12.46 12.21 9.76
N GLY A 228 -12.62 10.92 9.47
CA GLY A 228 -12.45 10.35 8.14
C GLY A 228 -11.07 9.73 7.89
N THR A 229 -10.04 10.08 8.66
CA THR A 229 -8.66 9.58 8.49
C THR A 229 -8.30 8.37 9.38
N GLN A 230 -9.26 7.84 10.15
CA GLN A 230 -8.99 6.75 11.09
C GLN A 230 -8.48 5.48 10.42
N HIS A 231 -8.86 5.24 9.16
CA HIS A 231 -8.44 4.08 8.38
C HIS A 231 -6.94 4.07 8.05
N ASN A 232 -6.26 5.22 8.14
CA ASN A 232 -4.80 5.30 7.99
C ASN A 232 -4.02 4.68 9.16
N PHE A 233 -4.73 4.18 10.18
CA PHE A 233 -4.18 3.52 11.37
C PHE A 233 -4.67 2.07 11.51
N ASP A 234 -5.35 1.57 10.48
CA ASP A 234 -5.81 0.18 10.44
C ASP A 234 -4.61 -0.76 10.38
N LYS A 235 -4.69 -1.88 11.09
CA LYS A 235 -3.62 -2.86 11.12
C LYS A 235 -3.75 -3.82 9.96
N HIS A 236 -2.61 -4.30 9.52
CA HIS A 236 -2.51 -5.26 8.45
C HIS A 236 -2.30 -6.68 8.96
N VAL A 237 -3.35 -7.21 9.59
CA VAL A 237 -3.32 -8.51 10.28
C VAL A 237 -3.36 -9.70 9.30
N THR A 238 -3.99 -9.52 8.14
CA THR A 238 -4.29 -10.62 7.20
C THR A 238 -3.70 -10.41 5.82
N ASP A 239 -3.19 -9.21 5.57
CA ASP A 239 -2.65 -8.74 4.30
C ASP A 239 -1.17 -8.33 4.41
N GLY A 240 -0.53 -8.57 5.56
CA GLY A 240 0.87 -8.23 5.82
C GLY A 240 1.76 -9.34 6.39
N VAL A 241 3.07 -9.19 6.21
CA VAL A 241 4.11 -9.98 6.88
C VAL A 241 4.98 -9.06 7.72
N ASP A 242 4.96 -9.28 9.03
CA ASP A 242 5.84 -8.61 9.98
C ASP A 242 7.26 -9.20 9.87
N ILE A 243 8.23 -8.43 9.38
CA ILE A 243 9.64 -8.81 9.33
C ILE A 243 10.38 -8.16 10.51
N GLY A 244 11.19 -8.94 11.23
CA GLY A 244 11.97 -8.43 12.35
C GLY A 244 11.11 -7.99 13.54
N VAL A 245 11.73 -7.24 14.44
CA VAL A 245 11.09 -6.66 15.64
C VAL A 245 10.48 -5.31 15.31
N TYR A 246 9.49 -4.86 16.09
CA TYR A 246 8.90 -3.53 15.94
C TYR A 246 9.95 -2.43 16.18
N ASP A 247 10.03 -1.47 15.26
CA ASP A 247 11.03 -0.41 15.27
C ASP A 247 10.44 1.00 15.36
N TYR A 248 10.42 1.55 16.58
CA TYR A 248 10.04 2.95 16.81
C TYR A 248 10.88 3.97 16.02
N GLY A 249 12.12 3.61 15.69
CA GLY A 249 13.06 4.41 14.93
C GLY A 249 12.95 4.26 13.42
N SER A 250 12.06 3.40 12.92
CA SER A 250 11.89 3.18 11.48
C SER A 250 11.55 4.48 10.77
N ILE A 251 12.18 4.71 9.61
CA ILE A 251 11.81 5.84 8.75
C ILE A 251 10.38 5.68 8.20
N MET A 252 9.83 4.46 8.23
CA MET A 252 8.47 4.13 7.83
C MET A 252 7.45 4.30 8.97
N HIS A 253 7.88 4.69 10.18
CA HIS A 253 6.94 4.96 11.27
C HIS A 253 6.34 6.37 11.14
N TYR A 254 5.03 6.50 11.35
CA TYR A 254 4.38 7.82 11.48
C TYR A 254 4.91 8.62 12.68
N PRO A 255 4.96 9.96 12.58
CA PRO A 255 5.15 10.82 13.75
C PRO A 255 3.96 10.75 14.70
N SER A 256 4.20 11.07 15.98
CA SER A 256 3.19 10.97 17.04
C SER A 256 1.93 11.79 16.78
N TRP A 257 2.04 12.88 16.03
CA TRP A 257 0.96 13.82 15.71
C TRP A 257 0.24 13.53 14.38
N ALA A 258 0.59 12.44 13.67
CA ALA A 258 0.02 12.11 12.37
C ALA A 258 -1.51 12.20 12.39
N PHE A 259 -2.08 12.91 11.42
CA PHE A 259 -3.53 13.16 11.30
C PHE A 259 -4.24 13.72 12.55
N SER A 260 -3.54 14.46 13.40
CA SER A 260 -4.14 15.05 14.61
C SER A 260 -5.07 16.23 14.30
N LYS A 261 -6.28 16.21 14.87
CA LYS A 261 -7.26 17.31 14.73
C LYS A 261 -7.10 18.41 15.78
N ASN A 262 -6.31 18.17 16.83
CA ASN A 262 -6.23 19.02 18.01
C ASN A 262 -4.80 19.29 18.48
N GLY A 263 -3.79 18.88 17.69
CA GLY A 263 -2.37 19.04 18.00
C GLY A 263 -1.87 18.12 19.13
N LYS A 264 -2.69 17.18 19.60
CA LYS A 264 -2.27 16.13 20.53
C LYS A 264 -1.81 14.90 19.75
N ASP A 265 -1.01 14.06 20.39
CA ASP A 265 -0.54 12.81 19.81
C ASP A 265 -1.72 11.87 19.48
N THR A 266 -1.68 11.29 18.28
CA THR A 266 -2.53 10.20 17.82
C THR A 266 -1.86 8.85 18.05
N ILE A 267 -0.51 8.81 18.10
CA ILE A 267 0.28 7.61 18.38
C ILE A 267 1.19 7.89 19.59
N VAL A 268 1.10 7.04 20.62
CA VAL A 268 1.97 7.13 21.80
C VAL A 268 2.62 5.77 22.06
N PRO A 269 3.96 5.69 22.13
CA PRO A 269 4.64 4.47 22.57
C PRO A 269 4.19 4.03 23.96
N VAL A 270 4.00 2.72 24.14
CA VAL A 270 3.65 2.11 25.43
C VAL A 270 4.77 2.31 26.45
N VAL A 271 6.02 2.34 25.97
CA VAL A 271 7.19 2.64 26.80
C VAL A 271 7.43 4.15 26.83
N GLU A 272 7.39 4.75 28.02
CA GLU A 272 7.61 6.19 28.20
C GLU A 272 9.02 6.61 27.74
N GLY A 273 9.10 7.80 27.12
CA GLY A 273 10.36 8.42 26.70
C GLY A 273 10.88 7.98 25.33
N ILE A 274 10.19 7.06 24.65
CA ILE A 274 10.49 6.69 23.26
C ILE A 274 9.92 7.74 22.30
N THR A 275 10.68 8.07 21.26
CA THR A 275 10.27 8.97 20.17
C THR A 275 10.03 8.19 18.89
N ILE A 276 9.10 8.65 18.05
CA ILE A 276 8.71 8.03 16.78
C ILE A 276 8.60 9.06 15.65
N GLY A 277 8.69 8.61 14.41
CA GLY A 277 8.50 9.43 13.20
C GLY A 277 9.70 10.28 12.80
N GLN A 278 10.91 9.79 13.05
CA GLN A 278 12.12 10.40 12.52
C GLN A 278 12.14 10.37 10.98
N ARG A 279 12.79 11.35 10.36
CA ARG A 279 12.94 11.48 8.90
C ARG A 279 14.39 11.80 8.54
N ASP A 280 15.33 11.18 9.22
CA ASP A 280 16.76 11.43 9.07
C ASP A 280 17.45 10.32 8.27
N THR A 281 17.16 9.05 8.57
CA THR A 281 17.87 7.89 8.00
C THR A 281 17.03 6.62 8.06
N LEU A 282 17.36 5.63 7.23
CA LEU A 282 17.00 4.23 7.49
C LEU A 282 17.54 3.81 8.86
N SER A 283 16.70 3.11 9.62
CA SER A 283 17.12 2.44 10.84
C SER A 283 17.86 1.13 10.54
N ALA A 284 18.38 0.49 11.59
CA ALA A 284 18.98 -0.84 11.46
C ALA A 284 17.95 -1.91 11.03
N GLU A 285 16.70 -1.79 11.50
CA GLU A 285 15.65 -2.76 11.17
C GLU A 285 15.04 -2.49 9.78
N ASP A 286 14.97 -1.23 9.34
CA ASP A 286 14.63 -0.89 7.95
C ASP A 286 15.60 -1.60 6.97
N ILE A 287 16.90 -1.52 7.27
CA ILE A 287 17.95 -2.18 6.47
C ILE A 287 17.80 -3.70 6.54
N ALA A 288 17.67 -4.27 7.74
CA ALA A 288 17.57 -5.71 7.93
C ALA A 288 16.32 -6.31 7.24
N ALA A 289 15.20 -5.61 7.27
CA ALA A 289 13.99 -6.00 6.56
C ALA A 289 14.23 -6.07 5.05
N VAL A 290 14.84 -5.03 4.48
CA VAL A 290 15.17 -4.98 3.04
C VAL A 290 16.15 -6.08 2.64
N GLU A 291 17.19 -6.35 3.43
CA GLU A 291 18.10 -7.47 3.16
C GLU A 291 17.41 -8.83 3.25
N THR A 292 16.39 -8.96 4.12
CA THR A 292 15.57 -10.18 4.18
C THR A 292 14.68 -10.32 2.95
N MET A 293 14.12 -9.21 2.45
CA MET A 293 13.25 -9.20 1.26
C MET A 293 14.03 -9.49 -0.03
N TYR A 294 15.24 -8.94 -0.17
CA TYR A 294 16.03 -9.00 -1.41
C TYR A 294 17.20 -9.99 -1.37
N GLY A 295 17.50 -10.56 -0.20
CA GLY A 295 18.59 -11.50 0.01
C GLY A 295 18.29 -12.90 -0.50
N ASN A 296 18.56 -13.14 -1.79
CA ASN A 296 18.75 -14.47 -2.38
C ASN A 296 19.94 -14.48 -3.34
#